data_AF-A0A972S5Z5-F1
#
_entry.id   AF-A0A972S5Z5-F1
#
_cell.length_a   1.000
_cell.length_b   1.000
_cell.length_c   1.000
_cell.angle_alpha   90.00
_cell.angle_beta   90.00
_cell.angle_gamma   90.00
#
_symmetry.space_group_name_H-M   'P 1'
#
loop_
_entity.id
_entity.type
_entity.pdbx_description
1 polymer ?
#
loop_
_entity_poly.entity_id
_entity_poly.type
_entity_poly.pdbx_seq_one_letter_code
_entity_poly.pdbx_strand_id
1 'polypeptide(L)'
;MAVEMNPLNPILAYQKSADLGSGNQANQAQRGLSETGLDKQNQVSLSEAEKPQSTKETLRTEQQASLVAHLFGDGSSVSSDSLKITYQAAIEKLNETLSSQFEMTDEGIKPISEEALKEQGGMEYWTPENTAKRIVDGATAFLSGFQAANPELEGEALMDRFIEVIGGGIEQGFDEAKGLLGDLKVLEGDIESNIEKTFSLVQSGLQDFRDQYLGKTETATLDNDVAPTIES
;
A
#
# COMPACT_ATOMS: atom_id res chain seq x y z
N MET A 1 -32.76 53.37 -8.63
CA MET A 1 -31.83 53.04 -7.54
C MET A 1 -31.74 51.52 -7.52
N ALA A 2 -30.63 50.99 -8.02
CA ALA A 2 -30.35 49.56 -8.06
C ALA A 2 -29.60 49.17 -6.78
N VAL A 3 -29.97 48.03 -6.18
CA VAL A 3 -29.16 47.35 -5.16
C VAL A 3 -28.96 45.93 -5.67
N GLU A 4 -27.85 45.72 -6.38
CA GLU A 4 -27.32 44.39 -6.68
C GLU A 4 -26.69 43.83 -5.40
N MET A 5 -27.17 42.66 -4.97
CA MET A 5 -26.53 41.86 -3.92
C MET A 5 -25.54 40.91 -4.58
N ASN A 6 -24.25 41.16 -4.37
CA ASN A 6 -23.17 40.29 -4.83
C ASN A 6 -22.68 39.43 -3.64
N PRO A 7 -22.72 38.09 -3.69
CA PRO A 7 -22.20 37.24 -2.62
C PRO A 7 -20.67 37.25 -2.64
N LEU A 8 -20.08 37.87 -1.62
CA LEU A 8 -18.63 37.92 -1.43
C LEU A 8 -18.08 36.52 -1.15
N ASN A 9 -17.20 36.08 -2.03
CA ASN A 9 -16.43 34.84 -1.98
C ASN A 9 -15.47 34.87 -0.76
N PRO A 10 -15.56 33.92 0.21
CA PRO A 10 -14.84 34.01 1.49
C PRO A 10 -13.32 33.79 1.39
N ILE A 11 -12.78 33.43 0.22
CA ILE A 11 -11.37 33.11 0.02
C ILE A 11 -10.45 34.35 0.07
N LEU A 12 -10.97 35.56 -0.21
CA LEU A 12 -10.16 36.78 -0.21
C LEU A 12 -9.86 37.36 1.19
N ALA A 13 -10.51 36.88 2.25
CA ALA A 13 -10.35 37.44 3.59
C ALA A 13 -9.06 36.99 4.29
N TYR A 14 -8.46 35.88 3.88
CA TYR A 14 -7.28 35.31 4.56
C TYR A 14 -5.94 35.88 4.08
N GLN A 15 -5.89 36.55 2.92
CA GLN A 15 -4.63 37.08 2.39
C GLN A 15 -4.23 38.43 3.00
N LYS A 16 -5.11 39.08 3.76
CA LYS A 16 -4.91 40.45 4.27
C LYS A 16 -4.40 40.54 5.73
N SER A 17 -4.24 39.42 6.43
CA SER A 17 -3.78 39.43 7.83
C SER A 17 -2.29 39.12 8.03
N ALA A 18 -1.52 38.93 6.96
CA ALA A 18 -0.12 38.48 7.04
C ALA A 18 0.94 39.57 6.79
N ASP A 19 0.54 40.82 6.56
CA ASP A 19 1.49 41.93 6.45
C ASP A 19 1.07 43.03 7.42
N LEU A 20 1.86 43.20 8.49
CA LEU A 20 2.07 44.42 9.29
C LEU A 20 2.79 44.07 10.60
N GLY A 21 4.12 44.26 10.66
CA GLY A 21 4.84 44.21 11.94
C GLY A 21 6.37 44.17 11.87
N SER A 22 7.03 45.27 11.49
CA SER A 22 8.30 45.66 12.15
C SER A 22 8.63 47.12 11.84
N GLY A 23 8.29 48.01 12.77
CA GLY A 23 8.84 49.35 12.84
C GLY A 23 9.93 49.39 13.91
N ASN A 24 11.09 49.96 13.58
CA ASN A 24 11.97 50.55 14.58
C ASN A 24 12.62 51.82 14.00
N GLN A 25 12.24 52.95 14.58
CA GLN A 25 12.82 54.27 14.34
C GLN A 25 14.09 54.41 15.18
N ALA A 26 15.11 55.11 14.64
CA ALA A 26 15.74 56.29 15.24
C ALA A 26 17.19 56.46 14.75
N ASN A 27 17.46 57.51 13.98
CA ASN A 27 18.43 58.51 14.41
C ASN A 27 18.26 59.83 13.66
N GLN A 28 18.40 60.93 14.41
CA GLN A 28 18.04 62.29 14.04
C GLN A 28 19.19 63.05 13.37
N ALA A 29 18.81 63.95 12.45
CA ALA A 29 19.34 65.29 12.16
C ALA A 29 20.85 65.57 12.19
N GLN A 30 21.41 66.06 11.06
CA GLN A 30 22.07 67.38 11.04
C GLN A 30 22.29 67.98 9.64
N ARG A 31 22.36 69.31 9.67
CA ARG A 31 22.49 70.35 8.63
C ARG A 31 23.72 70.23 7.71
N GLY A 32 23.65 70.83 6.52
CA GLY A 32 24.84 71.36 5.80
C GLY A 32 24.68 71.53 4.29
N LEU A 33 24.98 72.73 3.78
CA LEU A 33 25.02 73.14 2.36
C LEU A 33 26.30 72.67 1.63
N SER A 34 26.39 73.01 0.33
CA SER A 34 27.54 73.02 -0.63
C SER A 34 27.64 71.79 -1.55
N GLU A 35 27.28 71.89 -2.85
CA GLU A 35 27.98 72.46 -4.02
C GLU A 35 28.83 71.43 -4.80
N THR A 36 28.49 71.30 -6.10
CA THR A 36 29.40 71.09 -7.26
C THR A 36 29.98 69.70 -7.55
N GLY A 37 29.73 69.22 -8.79
CA GLY A 37 30.78 68.61 -9.64
C GLY A 37 30.72 67.11 -9.94
N LEU A 38 30.35 66.79 -11.20
CA LEU A 38 30.91 65.79 -12.13
C LEU A 38 31.77 64.63 -11.56
N ASP A 39 31.42 63.37 -11.80
CA ASP A 39 31.94 62.55 -12.93
C ASP A 39 31.37 61.10 -12.97
N LYS A 40 31.17 60.64 -14.20
CA LYS A 40 31.09 59.31 -14.84
C LYS A 40 30.88 57.96 -14.09
N GLN A 41 30.22 57.07 -14.88
CA GLN A 41 30.12 55.60 -14.84
C GLN A 41 29.16 55.06 -13.76
N ASN A 42 28.15 54.23 -14.03
CA ASN A 42 28.17 53.00 -14.81
C ASN A 42 26.73 52.57 -15.19
N GLN A 43 26.65 51.76 -16.23
CA GLN A 43 25.45 51.21 -16.87
C GLN A 43 24.89 49.97 -16.12
N VAL A 44 23.56 49.81 -16.19
CA VAL A 44 22.77 48.55 -16.20
C VAL A 44 22.81 47.65 -14.95
N SER A 45 21.67 47.44 -14.28
CA SER A 45 20.83 46.26 -14.56
C SER A 45 19.54 46.28 -13.76
N LEU A 46 18.42 46.09 -14.46
CA LEU A 46 17.12 45.75 -13.89
C LEU A 46 17.23 44.39 -13.22
N SER A 47 16.84 44.31 -11.94
CA SER A 47 16.76 43.05 -11.21
C SER A 47 15.50 42.31 -11.63
N GLU A 48 15.71 41.22 -12.37
CA GLU A 48 14.70 40.25 -12.78
C GLU A 48 14.19 39.44 -11.57
N ALA A 49 12.87 39.42 -11.42
CA ALA A 49 12.00 38.54 -10.62
C ALA A 49 12.64 37.47 -9.70
N GLU A 50 12.59 37.70 -8.39
CA GLU A 50 12.64 36.62 -7.39
C GLU A 50 11.28 35.89 -7.37
N LYS A 51 11.28 34.62 -7.78
CA LYS A 51 10.17 33.70 -7.51
C LYS A 51 10.15 33.43 -6.00
N PRO A 52 9.00 33.54 -5.31
CA PRO A 52 8.94 33.23 -3.89
C PRO A 52 9.20 31.73 -3.70
N GLN A 53 10.32 31.38 -3.06
CA GLN A 53 10.53 30.03 -2.55
C GLN A 53 9.57 29.83 -1.38
N SER A 54 8.48 29.10 -1.63
CA SER A 54 7.54 28.65 -0.62
C SER A 54 8.30 27.93 0.51
N THR A 55 8.25 28.47 1.72
CA THR A 55 8.81 27.84 2.92
C THR A 55 8.08 26.51 3.18
N LYS A 56 8.73 25.50 3.77
CA LYS A 56 8.07 24.20 4.10
C LYS A 56 6.75 24.37 4.87
N GLU A 57 6.66 25.41 5.67
CA GLU A 57 5.46 25.78 6.44
C GLU A 57 4.32 26.30 5.57
N THR A 58 4.60 27.07 4.51
CA THR A 58 3.57 27.55 3.59
C THR A 58 3.03 26.41 2.74
N LEU A 59 3.90 25.49 2.28
CA LEU A 59 3.49 24.28 1.55
C LEU A 59 2.56 23.40 2.41
N ARG A 60 2.89 23.22 3.69
CA ARG A 60 2.05 22.44 4.62
C ARG A 60 0.68 23.09 4.82
N THR A 61 0.66 24.41 4.96
CA THR A 61 -0.57 25.19 5.15
C THR A 61 -1.47 25.13 3.91
N GLU A 62 -0.90 25.22 2.70
CA GLU A 62 -1.62 25.10 1.43
C GLU A 62 -2.22 23.70 1.24
N GLN A 63 -1.48 22.65 1.57
CA GLN A 63 -1.97 21.27 1.52
C GLN A 63 -3.13 21.04 2.51
N GLN A 64 -3.03 21.59 3.73
CA GLN A 64 -4.10 21.52 4.72
C GLN A 64 -5.35 22.29 4.29
N ALA A 65 -5.21 23.45 3.66
CA ALA A 65 -6.33 24.22 3.14
C ALA A 65 -7.03 23.51 1.97
N SER A 66 -6.25 22.91 1.06
CA SER A 66 -6.77 22.07 -0.03
C SER A 66 -7.55 20.87 0.49
N LEU A 67 -7.07 20.24 1.58
CA LEU A 67 -7.76 19.13 2.23
C LEU A 67 -9.13 19.55 2.79
N VAL A 68 -9.20 20.68 3.50
CA VAL A 68 -10.46 21.21 4.05
C VAL A 68 -11.42 21.57 2.92
N ALA A 69 -10.94 22.18 1.84
CA ALA A 69 -11.76 22.49 0.67
C ALA A 69 -12.29 21.22 -0.04
N HIS A 70 -11.47 20.17 -0.14
CA HIS A 70 -11.88 18.88 -0.72
C HIS A 70 -12.76 18.03 0.21
N LEU A 71 -12.77 18.27 1.51
CA LEU A 71 -13.66 17.58 2.46
C LEU A 71 -15.02 18.26 2.61
N PHE A 72 -15.05 19.59 2.52
CA PHE A 72 -16.22 20.41 2.85
C PHE A 72 -16.71 21.30 1.69
N GLY A 73 -16.14 21.16 0.50
CA GLY A 73 -16.56 21.86 -0.72
C GLY A 73 -17.85 21.29 -1.32
N ASP A 74 -18.31 21.90 -2.42
CA ASP A 74 -19.64 21.68 -3.02
C ASP A 74 -19.78 20.31 -3.71
N GLY A 75 -19.99 19.27 -2.88
CA GLY A 75 -20.81 18.06 -3.06
C GLY A 75 -20.63 17.07 -4.23
N SER A 76 -20.15 17.47 -5.41
CA SER A 76 -20.34 16.68 -6.64
C SER A 76 -19.14 15.82 -7.09
N SER A 77 -17.91 16.17 -6.72
CA SER A 77 -16.68 15.38 -6.95
C SER A 77 -15.79 15.25 -5.71
N VAL A 78 -16.26 15.82 -4.59
CA VAL A 78 -15.58 15.99 -3.30
C VAL A 78 -15.41 14.65 -2.57
N SER A 79 -16.30 13.68 -2.80
CA SER A 79 -16.31 12.40 -2.06
C SER A 79 -15.16 11.46 -2.43
N SER A 80 -14.83 11.29 -3.71
CA SER A 80 -13.80 10.32 -4.12
C SER A 80 -12.39 10.77 -3.74
N ASP A 81 -12.08 12.06 -3.89
CA ASP A 81 -10.75 12.60 -3.62
C ASP A 81 -10.50 12.74 -2.11
N SER A 82 -11.51 13.14 -1.33
CA SER A 82 -11.40 13.16 0.13
C SER A 82 -11.27 11.75 0.73
N LEU A 83 -11.99 10.76 0.19
CA LEU A 83 -11.81 9.36 0.55
C LEU A 83 -10.39 8.88 0.23
N LYS A 84 -9.87 9.20 -0.97
CA LYS A 84 -8.51 8.83 -1.37
C LYS A 84 -7.45 9.42 -0.42
N ILE A 85 -7.55 10.70 -0.07
CA ILE A 85 -6.61 11.32 0.86
C ILE A 85 -6.73 10.69 2.26
N THR A 86 -7.95 10.37 2.71
CA THR A 86 -8.17 9.67 3.97
C THR A 86 -7.52 8.29 3.97
N TYR A 87 -7.65 7.53 2.87
CA TYR A 87 -6.99 6.24 2.72
C TYR A 87 -5.46 6.37 2.68
N GLN A 88 -4.92 7.38 1.99
CA GLN A 88 -3.47 7.64 1.98
C GLN A 88 -2.95 7.95 3.38
N ALA A 89 -3.63 8.82 4.13
CA ALA A 89 -3.25 9.14 5.51
C ALA A 89 -3.34 7.90 6.43
N ALA A 90 -4.35 7.05 6.23
CA ALA A 90 -4.47 5.79 6.95
C ALA A 90 -3.32 4.83 6.62
N ILE A 91 -2.96 4.66 5.34
CA ILE A 91 -1.85 3.84 4.88
C ILE A 91 -0.51 4.36 5.42
N GLU A 92 -0.28 5.68 5.38
CA GLU A 92 0.90 6.30 5.97
C GLU A 92 1.01 5.98 7.46
N LYS A 93 -0.10 6.09 8.21
CA LYS A 93 -0.10 5.78 9.64
C LYS A 93 0.10 4.30 9.94
N LEU A 94 -0.46 3.43 9.10
CA LEU A 94 -0.23 1.98 9.17
C LEU A 94 1.24 1.68 8.93
N ASN A 95 1.85 2.25 7.89
CA ASN A 95 3.27 2.07 7.59
C ASN A 95 4.15 2.57 8.75
N GLU A 96 3.89 3.75 9.30
CA GLU A 96 4.62 4.27 10.47
C GLU A 96 4.52 3.30 11.67
N THR A 97 3.32 2.80 11.94
CA THR A 97 3.07 1.88 13.07
C THR A 97 3.78 0.54 12.84
N LEU A 98 3.69 -0.01 11.62
CA LEU A 98 4.34 -1.26 11.25
C LEU A 98 5.87 -1.13 11.28
N SER A 99 6.44 -0.04 10.75
CA SER A 99 7.89 0.22 10.81
C SER A 99 8.41 0.36 12.24
N SER A 100 7.57 0.82 13.17
CA SER A 100 7.95 0.94 14.58
C SER A 100 7.96 -0.40 15.34
N GLN A 101 7.15 -1.38 14.90
CA GLN A 101 7.02 -2.69 15.53
C GLN A 101 7.86 -3.77 14.87
N PHE A 102 7.97 -3.71 13.55
CA PHE A 102 8.68 -4.67 12.72
C PHE A 102 9.78 -3.90 11.99
N GLU A 103 11.04 -4.31 12.16
CA GLU A 103 12.16 -3.71 11.42
C GLU A 103 11.91 -3.88 9.92
N MET A 104 11.41 -2.84 9.24
CA MET A 104 11.25 -2.85 7.79
C MET A 104 12.65 -2.79 7.15
N THR A 105 13.13 -3.95 6.67
CA THR A 105 14.33 -4.06 5.82
C THR A 105 13.93 -4.25 4.36
N ASP A 106 14.85 -4.05 3.42
CA ASP A 106 14.63 -4.35 1.99
C ASP A 106 14.28 -5.83 1.73
N GLU A 107 14.58 -6.71 2.69
CA GLU A 107 14.30 -8.15 2.70
C GLU A 107 13.08 -8.51 3.58
N GLY A 108 12.52 -7.53 4.30
CA GLY A 108 11.48 -7.68 5.31
C GLY A 108 10.11 -7.19 4.86
N ILE A 109 9.33 -6.62 5.78
CA ILE A 109 7.99 -6.10 5.48
C ILE A 109 8.12 -4.83 4.64
N LYS A 110 7.70 -4.87 3.38
CA LYS A 110 7.62 -3.68 2.53
C LYS A 110 6.48 -2.76 3.01
N PRO A 111 6.63 -1.43 2.89
CA PRO A 111 5.54 -0.50 3.16
C PRO A 111 4.35 -0.79 2.24
N ILE A 112 3.14 -0.66 2.77
CA ILE A 112 1.90 -0.74 2.02
C ILE A 112 1.88 0.42 1.04
N SER A 113 2.04 0.13 -0.25
CA SER A 113 1.91 1.10 -1.35
C SER A 113 1.31 0.43 -2.58
N GLU A 114 0.79 1.25 -3.51
CA GLU A 114 0.26 0.75 -4.78
C GLU A 114 1.36 0.11 -5.62
N GLU A 115 2.57 0.67 -5.58
CA GLU A 115 3.77 0.12 -6.25
C GLU A 115 4.16 -1.23 -5.67
N ALA A 116 4.21 -1.35 -4.33
CA ALA A 116 4.54 -2.61 -3.66
C ALA A 116 3.51 -3.70 -3.98
N LEU A 117 2.22 -3.33 -4.00
CA LEU A 117 1.15 -4.26 -4.38
C LEU A 117 1.30 -4.70 -5.84
N LYS A 118 1.61 -3.78 -6.77
CA LYS A 118 1.86 -4.12 -8.18
C LYS A 118 3.09 -5.00 -8.36
N GLU A 119 4.19 -4.71 -7.69
CA GLU A 119 5.41 -5.54 -7.70
C GLU A 119 5.16 -6.95 -7.21
N GLN A 120 4.27 -7.12 -6.23
CA GLN A 120 3.87 -8.42 -5.71
C GLN A 120 2.91 -9.19 -6.63
N GLY A 121 2.40 -8.59 -7.71
CA GLY A 121 1.45 -9.22 -8.63
C GLY A 121 0.00 -8.72 -8.48
N GLY A 122 -0.22 -7.64 -7.74
CA GLY A 122 -1.51 -6.99 -7.60
C GLY A 122 -2.50 -7.78 -6.74
N MET A 123 -3.80 -7.55 -6.97
CA MET A 123 -4.86 -8.31 -6.30
C MET A 123 -4.87 -9.79 -6.70
N GLU A 124 -4.38 -10.13 -7.90
CA GLU A 124 -4.25 -11.52 -8.35
C GLU A 124 -3.37 -12.32 -7.37
N TYR A 125 -2.31 -11.71 -6.83
CA TYR A 125 -1.48 -12.36 -5.82
C TYR A 125 -2.29 -12.79 -4.57
N TRP A 126 -3.32 -12.04 -4.20
CA TRP A 126 -4.11 -12.28 -2.97
C TRP A 126 -5.39 -13.09 -3.21
N THR A 127 -5.57 -13.69 -4.40
CA THR A 127 -6.70 -14.59 -4.63
C THR A 127 -6.63 -15.82 -3.72
N PRO A 128 -7.78 -16.46 -3.42
CA PRO A 128 -7.80 -17.71 -2.66
C PRO A 128 -6.88 -18.79 -3.23
N GLU A 129 -6.86 -18.93 -4.56
CA GLU A 129 -6.04 -19.90 -5.29
C GLU A 129 -4.55 -19.65 -5.10
N ASN A 130 -4.10 -18.42 -5.33
CA ASN A 130 -2.68 -18.10 -5.20
C ASN A 130 -2.21 -18.11 -3.74
N THR A 131 -3.09 -17.75 -2.81
CA THR A 131 -2.83 -17.87 -1.38
C THR A 131 -2.71 -19.33 -0.95
N ALA A 132 -3.66 -20.18 -1.35
CA ALA A 132 -3.61 -21.61 -1.07
C ALA A 132 -2.35 -22.25 -1.64
N LYS A 133 -1.99 -21.91 -2.89
CA LYS A 133 -0.75 -22.38 -3.51
C LYS A 133 0.48 -22.03 -2.67
N ARG A 134 0.62 -20.80 -2.20
CA ARG A 134 1.76 -20.39 -1.35
C ARG A 134 1.83 -21.18 -0.05
N ILE A 135 0.68 -21.45 0.58
CA ILE A 135 0.61 -22.25 1.81
C ILE A 135 1.06 -23.68 1.54
N VAL A 136 0.53 -24.31 0.48
CA VAL A 136 0.91 -25.68 0.09
C VAL A 136 2.39 -25.75 -0.27
N ASP A 137 2.90 -24.86 -1.13
CA ASP A 137 4.31 -24.81 -1.51
C ASP A 137 5.21 -24.61 -0.28
N GLY A 138 4.83 -23.71 0.63
CA GLY A 138 5.58 -23.45 1.86
C GLY A 138 5.59 -24.62 2.83
N ALA A 139 4.44 -25.26 3.06
CA ALA A 139 4.31 -26.38 3.98
C ALA A 139 4.99 -27.66 3.45
N THR A 140 4.86 -27.93 2.15
CA THR A 140 5.44 -29.13 1.53
C THR A 140 6.96 -29.03 1.37
N ALA A 141 7.54 -27.83 1.36
CA ALA A 141 9.00 -27.62 1.35
C ALA A 141 9.71 -28.26 2.55
N PHE A 142 9.01 -28.48 3.67
CA PHE A 142 9.55 -29.13 4.86
C PHE A 142 9.76 -30.64 4.74
N LEU A 143 9.27 -31.29 3.66
CA LEU A 143 9.32 -32.74 3.51
C LEU A 143 10.73 -33.31 3.66
N SER A 144 11.72 -32.68 3.02
CA SER A 144 13.12 -33.14 3.07
C SER A 144 13.68 -33.16 4.50
N GLY A 145 13.39 -32.13 5.29
CA GLY A 145 13.78 -32.05 6.69
C GLY A 145 13.02 -33.07 7.55
N PHE A 146 11.73 -33.28 7.25
CA PHE A 146 10.93 -34.29 7.93
C PHE A 146 11.45 -35.71 7.68
N GLN A 147 11.82 -36.03 6.44
CA GLN A 147 12.44 -37.31 6.08
C GLN A 147 13.76 -37.54 6.83
N ALA A 148 14.62 -36.52 6.88
CA ALA A 148 15.90 -36.62 7.59
C ALA A 148 15.71 -36.87 9.10
N ALA A 149 14.62 -36.36 9.68
CA ALA A 149 14.27 -36.55 11.09
C ALA A 149 13.55 -37.88 11.39
N ASN A 150 12.96 -38.53 10.38
CA ASN A 150 12.21 -39.78 10.51
C ASN A 150 12.71 -40.81 9.47
N PRO A 151 13.99 -41.25 9.55
CA PRO A 151 14.60 -42.13 8.56
C PRO A 151 14.01 -43.55 8.52
N GLU A 152 13.17 -43.91 9.50
CA GLU A 152 12.44 -45.16 9.56
C GLU A 152 11.13 -45.16 8.77
N LEU A 153 10.63 -43.98 8.38
CA LEU A 153 9.38 -43.84 7.63
C LEU A 153 9.66 -43.71 6.14
N GLU A 154 8.92 -44.46 5.32
CA GLU A 154 9.02 -44.41 3.86
C GLU A 154 7.64 -44.54 3.20
N GLY A 155 7.56 -44.09 1.95
CA GLY A 155 6.36 -44.24 1.11
C GLY A 155 5.09 -43.68 1.75
N GLU A 156 4.05 -44.50 1.83
CA GLU A 156 2.74 -44.09 2.35
C GLU A 156 2.78 -43.73 3.83
N ALA A 157 3.53 -44.48 4.65
CA ALA A 157 3.63 -44.20 6.09
C ALA A 157 4.35 -42.87 6.37
N LEU A 158 5.40 -42.55 5.60
CA LEU A 158 6.05 -41.24 5.66
C LEU A 158 5.07 -40.14 5.31
N MET A 159 4.35 -40.29 4.19
CA MET A 159 3.46 -39.26 3.72
C MET A 159 2.26 -39.02 4.63
N ASP A 160 1.66 -40.08 5.17
CA ASP A 160 0.54 -39.96 6.10
C ASP A 160 0.95 -39.18 7.35
N ARG A 161 2.11 -39.51 7.93
CA ARG A 161 2.63 -38.82 9.11
C ARG A 161 3.05 -37.38 8.79
N PHE A 162 3.63 -37.13 7.62
CA PHE A 162 4.02 -35.79 7.22
C PHE A 162 2.79 -34.89 7.03
N ILE A 163 1.79 -35.35 6.26
CA ILE A 163 0.55 -34.60 6.01
C ILE A 163 -0.23 -34.37 7.30
N GLU A 164 -0.28 -35.35 8.20
CA GLU A 164 -0.90 -35.20 9.53
C GLU A 164 -0.25 -34.05 10.32
N VAL A 165 1.08 -34.00 10.36
CA VAL A 165 1.82 -32.97 11.11
C VAL A 165 1.63 -31.58 10.51
N ILE A 166 1.85 -31.41 9.21
CA ILE A 166 1.71 -30.09 8.58
C ILE A 166 0.24 -29.67 8.51
N GLY A 167 -0.67 -30.62 8.29
CA GLY A 167 -2.11 -30.40 8.26
C GLY A 167 -2.64 -29.88 9.58
N GLY A 168 -2.23 -30.47 10.70
CA GLY A 168 -2.59 -29.97 12.04
C GLY A 168 -2.07 -28.55 12.30
N GLY A 169 -0.83 -28.24 11.88
CA GLY A 169 -0.29 -26.88 11.99
C GLY A 169 -1.04 -25.86 11.12
N ILE A 170 -1.44 -26.25 9.91
CA ILE A 170 -2.23 -25.42 9.00
C ILE A 170 -3.63 -25.17 9.56
N GLU A 171 -4.31 -26.21 10.06
CA GLU A 171 -5.64 -26.09 10.67
C GLU A 171 -5.61 -25.15 11.87
N GLN A 172 -4.63 -25.32 12.77
CA GLN A 172 -4.46 -24.41 13.91
C GLN A 172 -4.23 -22.96 13.45
N GLY A 173 -3.30 -22.73 12.52
CA GLY A 173 -3.02 -21.39 12.01
C GLY A 173 -4.22 -20.76 11.30
N PHE A 174 -5.03 -21.57 10.62
CA PHE A 174 -6.26 -21.12 9.98
C PHE A 174 -7.32 -20.69 11.00
N ASP A 175 -7.54 -21.48 12.05
CA ASP A 175 -8.47 -21.15 13.12
C ASP A 175 -8.05 -19.89 13.89
N GLU A 176 -6.75 -19.74 14.18
CA GLU A 176 -6.20 -18.53 14.79
C GLU A 176 -6.41 -17.29 13.90
N ALA A 177 -6.15 -17.41 12.60
CA ALA A 177 -6.38 -16.33 11.65
C ALA A 177 -7.86 -15.96 11.53
N LYS A 178 -8.76 -16.96 11.48
CA LYS A 178 -10.22 -16.73 11.53
C LYS A 178 -10.65 -16.04 12.82
N GLY A 179 -10.12 -16.47 13.96
CA GLY A 179 -10.38 -15.85 15.26
C GLY A 179 -10.00 -14.37 15.28
N LEU A 180 -8.79 -14.05 14.83
CA LEU A 180 -8.31 -12.67 14.74
C LEU A 180 -9.19 -11.81 13.83
N LEU A 181 -9.53 -12.31 12.64
CA LEU A 181 -10.38 -11.57 11.70
C LEU A 181 -11.83 -11.43 12.21
N GLY A 182 -12.31 -12.41 12.97
CA GLY A 182 -13.58 -12.34 13.70
C GLY A 182 -13.58 -11.26 14.78
N ASP A 183 -12.50 -11.18 15.57
CA ASP A 183 -12.33 -10.14 16.60
C ASP A 183 -12.26 -8.73 15.99
N LEU A 184 -11.65 -8.61 14.80
CA LEU A 184 -11.63 -7.38 14.01
C LEU A 184 -12.98 -7.06 13.35
N LYS A 185 -13.95 -7.97 13.40
CA LYS A 185 -15.28 -7.84 12.78
C LYS A 185 -15.22 -7.56 11.28
N VAL A 186 -14.24 -8.15 10.59
CA VAL A 186 -14.07 -8.04 9.13
C VAL A 186 -14.47 -9.32 8.40
N LEU A 187 -14.78 -10.38 9.13
CA LEU A 187 -15.14 -11.69 8.59
C LEU A 187 -16.61 -11.72 8.16
N GLU A 188 -16.91 -11.00 7.09
CA GLU A 188 -18.25 -10.92 6.50
C GLU A 188 -18.16 -10.95 4.97
N GLY A 189 -19.21 -11.46 4.31
CA GLY A 189 -19.34 -11.45 2.85
C GLY A 189 -18.19 -12.17 2.13
N ASP A 190 -17.56 -11.48 1.17
CA ASP A 190 -16.51 -12.06 0.34
C ASP A 190 -15.28 -12.51 1.14
N ILE A 191 -14.99 -11.87 2.29
CA ILE A 191 -13.83 -12.23 3.12
C ILE A 191 -14.03 -13.62 3.73
N GLU A 192 -15.21 -13.88 4.30
CA GLU A 192 -15.56 -15.20 4.85
C GLU A 192 -15.47 -16.28 3.77
N SER A 193 -16.14 -16.06 2.62
CA SER A 193 -16.12 -17.01 1.50
C SER A 193 -14.70 -17.26 0.96
N ASN A 194 -13.86 -16.23 0.87
CA ASN A 194 -12.50 -16.36 0.36
C ASN A 194 -11.59 -17.12 1.32
N ILE A 195 -11.75 -16.92 2.63
CA ILE A 195 -11.01 -17.65 3.67
C ILE A 195 -11.36 -19.14 3.62
N GLU A 196 -12.64 -19.48 3.59
CA GLU A 196 -13.09 -20.88 3.49
C GLU A 196 -12.63 -21.55 2.19
N LYS A 197 -12.73 -20.83 1.07
CA LYS A 197 -12.23 -21.31 -0.22
C LYS A 197 -10.73 -21.55 -0.19
N THR A 198 -9.95 -20.64 0.41
CA THR A 198 -8.50 -20.80 0.56
C THR A 198 -8.19 -22.08 1.34
N PHE A 199 -8.88 -22.33 2.46
CA PHE A 199 -8.66 -23.53 3.26
C PHE A 199 -9.04 -24.82 2.55
N SER A 200 -10.16 -24.83 1.83
CA SER A 200 -10.55 -25.98 1.00
C SER A 200 -9.50 -26.28 -0.07
N LEU A 201 -8.95 -25.26 -0.72
CA LEU A 201 -7.92 -25.41 -1.74
C LEU A 201 -6.59 -25.91 -1.13
N VAL A 202 -6.24 -25.46 0.08
CA VAL A 202 -5.05 -25.97 0.79
C VAL A 202 -5.21 -27.46 1.10
N GLN A 203 -6.35 -27.89 1.66
CA GLN A 203 -6.60 -29.30 1.93
C GLN A 203 -6.52 -30.16 0.66
N SER A 204 -7.13 -29.69 -0.43
CA SER A 204 -7.01 -30.36 -1.74
C SER A 204 -5.57 -30.42 -2.22
N GLY A 205 -4.81 -29.32 -2.14
CA GLY A 205 -3.42 -29.28 -2.58
C GLY A 205 -2.49 -30.17 -1.77
N LEU A 206 -2.74 -30.36 -0.47
CA LEU A 206 -2.02 -31.33 0.36
C LEU A 206 -2.32 -32.77 -0.07
N GLN A 207 -3.58 -33.06 -0.39
CA GLN A 207 -3.98 -34.37 -0.91
C GLN A 207 -3.34 -34.63 -2.28
N ASP A 208 -3.38 -33.66 -3.18
CA ASP A 208 -2.76 -33.74 -4.50
C ASP A 208 -1.25 -33.97 -4.39
N PHE A 209 -0.58 -33.28 -3.47
CA PHE A 209 0.84 -33.48 -3.19
C PHE A 209 1.14 -34.91 -2.71
N ARG A 210 0.33 -35.43 -1.79
CA ARG A 210 0.44 -36.82 -1.32
C ARG A 210 0.28 -37.81 -2.47
N ASP A 211 -0.74 -37.63 -3.29
CA ASP A 211 -1.04 -38.57 -4.37
C ASP A 211 0.01 -38.51 -5.48
N GLN A 212 0.55 -37.33 -5.79
CA GLN A 212 1.70 -37.16 -6.68
C GLN A 212 2.94 -37.86 -6.15
N TYR A 213 3.25 -37.69 -4.85
CA TYR A 213 4.41 -38.34 -4.22
C TYR A 213 4.30 -39.87 -4.25
N LEU A 214 3.10 -40.41 -4.02
CA LEU A 214 2.85 -41.85 -4.05
C LEU A 214 2.64 -42.42 -5.46
N GLY A 215 2.73 -41.59 -6.50
CA GLY A 215 2.50 -42.01 -7.90
C GLY A 215 1.07 -42.47 -8.17
N LYS A 216 0.09 -41.98 -7.39
CA LYS A 216 -1.34 -42.32 -7.49
C LYS A 216 -2.11 -41.44 -8.47
N THR A 217 -1.53 -40.33 -8.91
CA THR A 217 -2.08 -39.54 -10.02
C THR A 217 -1.97 -40.31 -11.33
N GLU A 218 -3.10 -40.65 -11.93
CA GLU A 218 -3.18 -41.07 -13.33
C GLU A 218 -2.52 -39.98 -14.19
N THR A 219 -1.36 -40.30 -14.75
CA THR A 219 -0.87 -39.67 -15.95
C THR A 219 -2.01 -39.79 -16.97
N ALA A 220 -2.68 -38.69 -17.29
CA ALA A 220 -3.52 -38.62 -18.48
C ALA A 220 -2.60 -38.81 -19.70
N THR A 221 -2.29 -40.06 -20.02
CA THR A 221 -1.76 -40.46 -21.30
C THR A 221 -2.83 -40.10 -22.31
N LEU A 222 -2.58 -39.04 -23.07
CA LEU A 222 -3.20 -38.85 -24.37
C LEU A 222 -2.81 -40.06 -25.20
N ASP A 223 -3.67 -41.09 -25.17
CA ASP A 223 -3.66 -42.18 -26.12
C ASP A 223 -3.84 -41.55 -27.51
N ASN A 224 -2.72 -41.36 -28.20
CA ASN A 224 -2.73 -41.31 -29.65
C ASN A 224 -3.22 -42.67 -30.12
N ASP A 225 -4.51 -42.73 -30.39
CA ASP A 225 -5.23 -43.77 -31.10
C ASP A 225 -4.50 -44.11 -32.42
N VAL A 226 -3.57 -45.07 -32.33
CA VAL A 226 -3.09 -45.81 -33.49
C VAL A 226 -4.17 -46.84 -33.79
N ALA A 227 -5.13 -46.45 -34.63
CA ALA A 227 -6.10 -47.37 -35.19
C ALA A 227 -5.37 -48.50 -35.96
N PRO A 228 -5.67 -49.79 -35.71
CA PRO A 228 -5.15 -50.88 -36.51
C PRO A 228 -5.97 -50.99 -37.82
N THR A 229 -5.37 -50.64 -38.95
CA THR A 229 -5.94 -50.99 -40.25
C THR A 229 -5.70 -52.48 -40.51
N ILE A 230 -6.79 -53.24 -40.41
CA ILE A 230 -6.95 -54.67 -40.65
C ILE A 230 -6.48 -55.06 -42.06
N GLU A 231 -5.74 -56.17 -42.15
CA GLU A 231 -5.42 -56.88 -43.40
C GLU A 231 -6.68 -57.34 -44.16
N SER A 232 -6.66 -57.22 -45.48
CA SER A 232 -7.28 -58.14 -46.43
C SER A 232 -6.58 -58.06 -47.78
#